data_AF-A0A4S4C7F9-F1
#
_entry.id   AF-A0A4S4C7F9-F1
#
_cell.length_a   1.000
_cell.length_b   1.000
_cell.length_c   1.000
_cell.angle_alpha   90.00
_cell.angle_beta   90.00
_cell.angle_gamma   90.00
#
_symmetry.space_group_name_H-M   'P 1'
#
loop_
_entity.id
_entity.type
_entity.pdbx_description
1 polymer ?
#
loop_
_entity_poly.entity_id
_entity_poly.type
_entity_poly.pdbx_seq_one_letter_code
_entity_poly.pdbx_strand_id
1 'polypeptide(L)'
;MSLPSPGGGYLTLTALSANHRFLLQQSWDHLCYLEQSLAQFDAEIDSHLEPYRLEVELIRSIPGIDRTAAASILSEIGADMLRFHSERHLASWAGLSPGNNESAGKKKSSRTSSGNPHIKSVLVECAWAASRTKRTYLAAKFWKLAARRGKKKALIALAHKMLIIVYHLLHRQQPYLDLGEDYLDTLGRDSKAKRLLRQLKSLGYDVPSESHPNEAS
;
A
#
# COMPACT_ATOMS: atom_id res chain seq x y z
N MET A 1 3.20 62.59 40.66
CA MET A 1 2.62 62.29 39.33
C MET A 1 3.77 62.24 38.34
N SER A 2 4.40 61.07 38.11
CA SER A 2 4.05 60.03 37.11
C SER A 2 3.98 60.57 35.68
N LEU A 3 5.10 60.55 34.93
CA LEU A 3 5.54 59.57 33.88
C LEU A 3 4.99 59.93 32.48
N PRO A 4 5.60 59.50 31.34
CA PRO A 4 6.87 58.78 31.14
C PRO A 4 7.79 59.36 30.02
N SER A 5 9.05 58.90 30.01
CA SER A 5 10.03 59.07 28.93
C SER A 5 9.67 58.17 27.73
N PRO A 6 9.78 58.63 26.46
CA PRO A 6 9.56 57.79 25.30
C PRO A 6 10.77 56.87 25.08
N GLY A 7 10.72 55.69 25.71
CA GLY A 7 11.42 54.52 25.23
C GLY A 7 10.85 54.13 23.87
N GLY A 8 11.65 54.25 22.82
CA GLY A 8 11.19 54.08 21.45
C GLY A 8 12.36 53.87 20.49
N GLY A 9 13.22 52.91 20.78
CA GLY A 9 14.21 52.38 19.85
C GLY A 9 14.01 50.88 19.77
N TYR A 10 13.17 50.44 18.83
CA TYR A 10 12.96 49.04 18.51
C TYR A 10 14.30 48.40 18.13
N LEU A 11 14.98 47.77 19.11
CA LEU A 11 16.17 46.97 18.88
C LEU A 11 15.78 45.76 18.04
N THR A 12 15.89 45.91 16.72
CA THR A 12 16.39 44.92 15.76
C THR A 12 16.18 43.45 16.17
N LEU A 13 14.94 42.96 16.14
CA LEU A 13 14.63 41.52 16.19
C LEU A 13 14.94 40.81 14.85
N THR A 14 15.97 41.24 14.13
CA THR A 14 16.21 40.83 12.73
C THR A 14 17.66 40.47 12.41
N ALA A 15 18.47 40.07 13.40
CA ALA A 15 19.81 39.54 13.14
C ALA A 15 20.06 38.25 13.91
N LEU A 16 20.25 37.14 13.19
CA LEU A 16 20.76 35.88 13.75
C LEU A 16 22.11 36.13 14.41
N SER A 17 22.26 35.79 15.69
CA SER A 17 23.54 35.89 16.42
C SER A 17 24.61 35.01 15.76
N ALA A 18 25.89 35.30 16.02
CA ALA A 18 27.01 34.48 15.54
C ALA A 18 26.88 33.01 15.94
N ASN A 19 26.40 32.74 17.17
CA ASN A 19 26.16 31.38 17.65
C ASN A 19 25.03 30.69 16.88
N HIS A 20 23.92 31.38 16.60
CA HIS A 20 22.85 30.82 15.78
C HIS A 20 23.34 30.53 14.35
N ARG A 21 24.12 31.43 13.76
CA ARG A 21 24.72 31.22 12.43
C ARG A 21 25.65 30.01 12.43
N PHE A 22 26.47 29.83 13.45
CA PHE A 22 27.34 28.66 13.59
C PHE A 22 26.53 27.35 13.66
N LEU A 23 25.53 27.27 14.53
CA LEU A 23 24.69 26.07 14.67
C LEU A 23 23.92 25.73 13.38
N LEU A 24 23.41 26.75 12.68
CA LEU A 24 22.77 26.57 11.38
C LEU A 24 23.76 26.08 10.33
N GLN A 25 24.99 26.61 10.31
CA GLN A 25 26.03 26.13 9.39
C GLN A 25 26.37 24.66 9.67
N GLN A 26 26.54 24.26 10.94
CA GLN A 26 26.80 22.85 11.28
C GLN A 26 25.65 21.92 10.87
N SER A 27 24.40 22.37 11.04
CA SER A 27 23.23 21.60 10.62
C SER A 27 23.15 21.49 9.10
N TRP A 28 23.50 22.57 8.39
CA TRP A 28 23.55 22.61 6.94
C TRP A 28 24.64 21.68 6.38
N ASP A 29 25.85 21.74 6.93
CA ASP A 29 26.97 20.90 6.52
C ASP A 29 26.64 19.41 6.71
N HIS A 30 25.98 19.07 7.83
CA HIS A 30 25.54 17.71 8.08
C HIS A 30 24.42 17.27 7.12
N LEU A 31 23.48 18.16 6.79
CA LEU A 31 22.45 17.89 5.78
C LEU A 31 23.09 17.60 4.41
N CYS A 32 24.04 18.43 3.96
CA CYS A 32 24.76 18.21 2.71
C CYS A 32 25.52 16.88 2.70
N TYR A 33 26.16 16.51 3.81
CA TYR A 33 26.83 15.22 3.95
C TYR A 33 25.86 14.04 3.81
N LEU A 34 24.68 14.13 4.44
CA LEU A 34 23.66 13.09 4.37
C LEU A 34 23.07 12.98 2.95
N GLU A 35 22.82 14.10 2.27
CA GLU A 35 22.38 14.11 0.86
C GLU A 35 23.42 13.45 -0.06
N GLN A 36 24.70 13.74 0.14
CA GLN A 36 25.76 13.12 -0.65
C GLN A 36 25.88 11.61 -0.38
N SER A 37 25.76 11.19 0.89
CA SER A 37 25.78 9.77 1.25
C SER A 37 24.57 9.03 0.66
N LEU A 38 23.37 9.64 0.67
CA LEU A 38 22.19 9.08 0.05
C LEU A 38 22.39 8.88 -1.45
N ALA A 39 22.92 9.88 -2.15
CA ALA A 39 23.20 9.77 -3.59
C ALA A 39 24.19 8.64 -3.93
N GLN A 40 25.20 8.41 -3.07
CA GLN A 40 26.13 7.30 -3.22
C GLN A 40 25.45 5.94 -3.03
N PHE A 41 24.60 5.81 -2.01
CA PHE A 41 23.84 4.58 -1.78
C PHE A 41 22.83 4.31 -2.89
N ASP A 42 22.16 5.34 -3.40
CA ASP A 42 21.24 5.20 -4.53
C ASP A 42 21.98 4.69 -5.77
N ALA A 43 23.16 5.25 -6.10
CA ALA A 43 23.97 4.78 -7.22
C ALA A 43 24.43 3.31 -7.05
N GLU A 44 24.80 2.92 -5.84
CA GLU A 44 25.20 1.54 -5.54
C GLU A 44 24.01 0.58 -5.69
N ILE A 45 22.84 0.94 -5.14
CA ILE A 45 21.59 0.18 -5.28
C ILE A 45 21.24 0.03 -6.76
N ASP A 46 21.37 1.08 -7.56
CA ASP A 46 21.10 1.05 -9.00
C ASP A 46 21.98 0.05 -9.73
N SER A 47 23.27 0.02 -9.40
CA SER A 47 24.23 -0.95 -9.94
C SER A 47 23.82 -2.39 -9.61
N HIS A 48 23.45 -2.67 -8.35
CA HIS A 48 23.03 -4.03 -7.94
C HIS A 48 21.68 -4.45 -8.50
N LEU A 49 20.80 -3.51 -8.80
CA LEU A 49 19.48 -3.78 -9.38
C LEU A 49 19.51 -3.95 -10.89
N GLU A 50 20.59 -3.56 -11.56
CA GLU A 50 20.62 -3.55 -13.03
C GLU A 50 20.39 -4.93 -13.67
N PRO A 51 20.87 -6.06 -13.10
CA PRO A 51 20.50 -7.40 -13.57
C PRO A 51 19.01 -7.73 -13.40
N TYR A 52 18.29 -7.03 -12.53
CA TYR A 52 16.90 -7.28 -12.15
C TYR A 52 15.95 -6.14 -12.54
N ARG A 53 16.37 -5.30 -13.50
CA ARG A 53 15.62 -4.12 -13.91
C ARG A 53 14.20 -4.45 -14.34
N LEU A 54 14.02 -5.57 -15.03
CA LEU A 54 12.71 -5.98 -15.52
C LEU A 54 11.77 -6.35 -14.36
N GLU A 55 12.25 -7.12 -13.37
CA GLU A 55 11.49 -7.48 -12.17
C GLU A 55 11.09 -6.25 -11.36
N VAL A 56 12.00 -5.28 -11.24
CA VAL A 56 11.71 -4.00 -10.58
C VAL A 56 10.59 -3.27 -11.33
N GLU A 57 10.65 -3.14 -12.65
CA GLU A 57 9.59 -2.49 -13.44
C GLU A 57 8.25 -3.24 -13.37
N LEU A 58 8.28 -4.57 -13.36
CA LEU A 58 7.07 -5.39 -13.15
C LEU A 58 6.43 -5.08 -11.79
N ILE A 59 7.21 -5.02 -10.71
CA ILE A 59 6.69 -4.71 -9.38
C ILE A 59 6.17 -3.25 -9.33
N ARG A 60 6.91 -2.29 -9.91
CA ARG A 60 6.55 -0.86 -9.97
C ARG A 60 5.27 -0.58 -10.77
N SER A 61 4.88 -1.48 -11.68
CA SER A 61 3.62 -1.34 -12.43
C SER A 61 2.37 -1.39 -11.53
N ILE A 62 2.50 -1.86 -10.30
CA ILE A 62 1.41 -1.89 -9.31
C ILE A 62 1.21 -0.49 -8.72
N PRO A 63 -0.03 0.07 -8.75
CA PRO A 63 -0.32 1.35 -8.11
C PRO A 63 0.09 1.38 -6.64
N GLY A 64 0.81 2.42 -6.24
CA GLY A 64 1.28 2.61 -4.87
C GLY A 64 2.61 1.95 -4.53
N ILE A 65 3.30 1.34 -5.51
CA ILE A 65 4.68 0.86 -5.35
C ILE A 65 5.62 1.77 -6.15
N ASP A 66 6.57 2.40 -5.45
CA ASP A 66 7.63 3.17 -6.09
C ASP A 66 8.88 2.30 -6.32
N ARG A 67 9.93 2.92 -6.85
CA ARG A 67 11.17 2.22 -7.17
C ARG A 67 11.84 1.64 -5.92
N THR A 68 11.96 2.43 -4.86
CA THR A 68 12.61 2.01 -3.61
C THR A 68 11.85 0.86 -2.97
N ALA A 69 10.53 0.93 -2.90
CA ALA A 69 9.70 -0.15 -2.40
C ALA A 69 9.78 -1.41 -3.27
N ALA A 70 9.83 -1.27 -4.59
CA ALA A 70 10.02 -2.41 -5.50
C ALA A 70 11.38 -3.10 -5.26
N ALA A 71 12.44 -2.32 -5.13
CA ALA A 71 13.78 -2.82 -4.80
C ALA A 71 13.79 -3.53 -3.43
N SER A 72 13.19 -2.93 -2.40
CA SER A 72 13.09 -3.55 -1.06
C SER A 72 12.26 -4.83 -1.08
N ILE A 73 11.15 -4.87 -1.83
CA ILE A 73 10.36 -6.11 -1.97
C ILE A 73 11.21 -7.18 -2.64
N LEU A 74 11.87 -6.83 -3.75
CA LEU A 74 12.69 -7.76 -4.52
C LEU A 74 13.90 -8.28 -3.74
N SER A 75 14.56 -7.44 -2.94
CA SER A 75 15.68 -7.88 -2.09
C SER A 75 15.26 -8.87 -1.02
N GLU A 76 14.02 -8.78 -0.53
CA GLU A 76 13.48 -9.68 0.49
C GLU A 76 13.02 -11.03 -0.08
N ILE A 77 12.32 -11.02 -1.22
CA ILE A 77 11.72 -12.24 -1.79
C ILE A 77 12.60 -12.90 -2.87
N GLY A 78 13.51 -12.15 -3.48
CA GLY A 78 14.30 -12.52 -4.65
C GLY A 78 13.51 -12.52 -5.97
N ALA A 79 14.22 -12.60 -7.10
CA ALA A 79 13.58 -12.63 -8.42
C ALA A 79 12.93 -13.98 -8.76
N ASP A 80 13.52 -15.09 -8.28
CA ASP A 80 13.03 -16.43 -8.56
C ASP A 80 11.89 -16.85 -7.62
N MET A 81 10.67 -16.95 -8.17
CA MET A 81 9.47 -17.38 -7.44
C MET A 81 9.37 -18.89 -7.23
N LEU A 82 10.18 -19.71 -7.90
CA LEU A 82 10.20 -21.17 -7.73
C LEU A 82 10.67 -21.58 -6.33
N ARG A 83 11.39 -20.70 -5.62
CA ARG A 83 11.75 -20.91 -4.21
C ARG A 83 10.54 -21.05 -3.28
N PHE A 84 9.38 -20.55 -3.70
CA PHE A 84 8.13 -20.69 -2.96
C PHE A 84 7.20 -21.65 -3.70
N HIS A 85 6.78 -22.71 -3.01
CA HIS A 85 5.86 -23.71 -3.56
C HIS A 85 4.51 -23.11 -4.02
N SER A 86 4.07 -22.01 -3.39
CA SER A 86 2.90 -21.25 -3.84
C SER A 86 2.90 -19.82 -3.29
N GLU A 87 2.03 -18.98 -3.84
CA GLU A 87 1.80 -17.61 -3.38
C GLU A 87 1.39 -17.56 -1.90
N ARG A 88 0.74 -18.62 -1.39
CA ARG A 88 0.37 -18.74 0.02
C ARG A 88 1.59 -18.96 0.92
N HIS A 89 2.59 -19.70 0.45
CA HIS A 89 3.85 -19.89 1.20
C HIS A 89 4.59 -18.57 1.32
N LEU A 90 4.68 -17.80 0.23
CA LEU A 90 5.26 -16.45 0.26
C LEU A 90 4.49 -15.53 1.23
N ALA A 91 3.17 -15.52 1.16
CA ALA A 91 2.35 -14.70 2.06
C ALA A 91 2.46 -15.12 3.54
N SER A 92 2.68 -16.39 3.82
CA SER A 92 2.95 -16.90 5.16
C SER A 92 4.33 -16.46 5.65
N TRP A 93 5.36 -16.63 4.81
CA TRP A 93 6.74 -16.21 5.07
C TRP A 93 6.86 -14.70 5.34
N ALA A 94 6.16 -13.88 4.54
CA ALA A 94 6.09 -12.43 4.71
C ALA A 94 5.25 -11.98 5.92
N GLY A 95 4.64 -12.90 6.67
CA GLY A 95 3.84 -12.56 7.85
C GLY A 95 2.58 -11.76 7.50
N LEU A 96 2.01 -11.97 6.31
CA LEU A 96 0.78 -11.34 5.81
C LEU A 96 -0.42 -12.29 5.80
N SER A 97 -0.21 -13.56 6.13
CA SER A 97 -1.28 -14.55 6.31
C SER A 97 -1.92 -14.44 7.71
N PRO A 98 -3.25 -14.64 7.85
CA PRO A 98 -3.88 -14.79 9.16
C PRO A 98 -3.20 -15.94 9.92
N GLY A 99 -2.85 -15.73 11.19
CA GLY A 99 -2.28 -16.80 11.99
C GLY A 99 -3.27 -17.98 12.12
N ASN A 100 -2.76 -19.20 12.11
CA ASN A 100 -3.56 -20.38 12.41
C ASN A 100 -3.50 -20.64 13.93
N ASN A 101 -4.33 -19.93 14.71
CA ASN A 101 -4.41 -20.12 16.16
C ASN A 101 -5.59 -21.05 16.49
N GLU A 102 -5.42 -22.33 16.15
CA GLU A 102 -6.37 -23.40 16.48
C GLU A 102 -5.79 -24.23 17.62
N SER A 103 -6.54 -24.34 18.72
CA SER A 103 -6.26 -25.28 19.81
C SER A 103 -7.52 -26.05 20.13
N ALA A 104 -7.45 -27.38 20.17
CA ALA A 104 -8.59 -28.26 20.47
C ALA A 104 -9.85 -27.97 19.63
N GLY A 105 -9.69 -27.74 18.32
CA GLY A 105 -10.80 -27.55 17.38
C GLY A 105 -11.52 -26.20 17.47
N LYS A 106 -11.09 -25.28 18.34
CA LYS A 106 -11.66 -23.92 18.44
C LYS A 106 -10.73 -22.89 17.78
N LYS A 107 -11.27 -22.14 16.81
CA LYS A 107 -10.59 -20.98 16.19
C LYS A 107 -10.54 -19.82 17.19
N LYS A 108 -9.33 -19.48 17.65
CA LYS A 108 -9.08 -18.29 18.48
C LYS A 108 -8.85 -17.07 17.59
N SER A 109 -9.00 -15.87 18.15
CA SER A 109 -8.59 -14.63 17.47
C SER A 109 -7.13 -14.73 17.05
N SER A 110 -6.86 -14.71 15.74
CA SER A 110 -5.51 -14.84 15.21
C SER A 110 -4.92 -13.49 14.84
N ARG A 111 -3.70 -13.27 15.34
CA ARG A 111 -2.83 -12.19 14.87
C ARG A 111 -2.15 -12.65 13.59
N THR A 112 -1.78 -11.72 12.73
CA THR A 112 -0.98 -12.04 11.55
C THR A 112 0.36 -12.66 11.98
N SER A 113 0.85 -13.66 11.25
CA SER A 113 2.10 -14.38 11.56
C SER A 113 3.30 -13.43 11.76
N SER A 114 4.27 -13.83 12.62
CA SER A 114 5.52 -13.12 12.89
C SER A 114 6.57 -13.30 11.77
N GLY A 115 6.12 -13.34 10.52
CA GLY A 115 7.01 -13.42 9.36
C GLY A 115 7.90 -12.18 9.24
N ASN A 116 8.59 -12.03 8.11
CA ASN A 116 9.58 -10.96 7.94
C ASN A 116 8.95 -9.55 8.17
N PRO A 117 9.39 -8.79 9.19
CA PRO A 117 8.79 -7.51 9.54
C PRO A 117 9.11 -6.41 8.54
N HIS A 118 10.22 -6.51 7.79
CA HIS A 118 10.64 -5.49 6.84
C HIS A 118 9.71 -5.46 5.63
N ILE A 119 9.58 -6.59 4.92
CA ILE A 119 8.70 -6.71 3.75
C ILE A 119 7.24 -6.38 4.10
N LYS A 120 6.79 -6.80 5.28
CA LYS A 120 5.43 -6.50 5.76
C LYS A 120 5.20 -5.01 5.92
N SER A 121 6.16 -4.29 6.49
CA SER A 121 6.06 -2.85 6.69
C SER A 121 6.04 -2.12 5.34
N VAL A 122 6.96 -2.47 4.44
CA VAL A 122 7.02 -1.93 3.08
C VAL A 122 5.69 -2.15 2.34
N LEU A 123 5.14 -3.36 2.36
CA LEU A 123 3.88 -3.67 1.69
C LEU A 123 2.67 -2.97 2.30
N VAL A 124 2.68 -2.70 3.61
CA VAL A 124 1.61 -1.93 4.27
C VAL A 124 1.66 -0.46 3.88
N GLU A 125 2.85 0.13 3.76
CA GLU A 125 3.02 1.49 3.24
C GLU A 125 2.59 1.57 1.77
N CYS A 126 2.99 0.60 0.95
CA CYS A 126 2.54 0.49 -0.44
C CYS A 126 1.01 0.35 -0.52
N ALA A 127 0.39 -0.46 0.34
CA ALA A 127 -1.06 -0.58 0.41
C ALA A 127 -1.72 0.74 0.81
N TRP A 128 -1.10 1.53 1.68
CA TRP A 128 -1.58 2.85 2.04
C TRP A 128 -1.51 3.82 0.84
N ALA A 129 -0.41 3.82 0.10
CA ALA A 129 -0.27 4.60 -1.13
C ALA A 129 -1.28 4.16 -2.21
N ALA A 130 -1.41 2.86 -2.44
CA ALA A 130 -2.38 2.26 -3.37
C ALA A 130 -3.83 2.66 -3.02
N SER A 131 -4.17 2.68 -1.72
CA SER A 131 -5.51 3.07 -1.26
C SER A 131 -5.92 4.51 -1.60
N ARG A 132 -4.93 5.38 -1.83
CA ARG A 132 -5.11 6.80 -2.21
C ARG A 132 -5.06 7.02 -3.72
N THR A 133 -4.69 6.00 -4.50
CA THR A 133 -4.62 6.10 -5.95
C THR A 133 -6.01 5.91 -6.54
N LYS A 134 -6.63 7.01 -6.99
CA LYS A 134 -8.01 7.04 -7.49
C LYS A 134 -8.16 6.18 -8.76
N ARG A 135 -9.38 5.70 -9.00
CA ARG A 135 -9.76 4.92 -10.20
C ARG A 135 -9.02 3.60 -10.39
N THR A 136 -8.50 3.02 -9.30
CA THR A 136 -7.81 1.72 -9.33
C THR A 136 -8.63 0.64 -8.65
N TYR A 137 -8.46 -0.60 -9.11
CA TYR A 137 -9.05 -1.78 -8.47
C TYR A 137 -8.62 -1.92 -7.00
N LEU A 138 -7.34 -1.63 -6.71
CA LEU A 138 -6.76 -1.76 -5.36
C LEU A 138 -7.39 -0.77 -4.38
N ALA A 139 -7.60 0.49 -4.79
CA ALA A 139 -8.29 1.48 -3.97
C ALA A 139 -9.76 1.09 -3.74
N ALA A 140 -10.49 0.71 -4.79
CA ALA A 140 -11.88 0.27 -4.66
C ALA A 140 -12.00 -0.92 -3.69
N LYS A 141 -11.07 -1.89 -3.79
CA LYS A 141 -11.01 -3.04 -2.88
C LYS A 141 -10.75 -2.62 -1.44
N PHE A 142 -9.80 -1.71 -1.22
CA PHE A 142 -9.50 -1.20 0.11
C PHE A 142 -10.72 -0.57 0.76
N TRP A 143 -11.39 0.36 0.08
CA TRP A 143 -12.54 1.08 0.65
C TRP A 143 -13.71 0.15 0.95
N LYS A 144 -13.99 -0.82 0.07
CA LYS A 144 -15.00 -1.87 0.33
C LYS A 144 -14.65 -2.73 1.54
N LEU A 145 -13.38 -3.01 1.81
CA LEU A 145 -12.95 -3.77 2.99
C LEU A 145 -12.94 -2.90 4.25
N ALA A 146 -12.49 -1.66 4.16
CA ALA A 146 -12.41 -0.71 5.25
C ALA A 146 -13.79 -0.43 5.84
N ALA A 147 -14.82 -0.28 4.99
CA ALA A 147 -16.20 -0.10 5.42
C ALA A 147 -16.75 -1.27 6.27
N ARG A 148 -16.25 -2.50 6.06
CA ARG A 148 -16.74 -3.70 6.77
C ARG A 148 -15.88 -4.12 7.97
N ARG A 149 -14.57 -3.87 7.91
CA ARG A 149 -13.59 -4.44 8.86
C ARG A 149 -12.70 -3.40 9.55
N GLY A 150 -12.82 -2.13 9.16
CA GLY A 150 -11.94 -1.04 9.60
C GLY A 150 -10.65 -0.92 8.79
N LYS A 151 -10.08 0.28 8.77
CA LYS A 151 -8.93 0.66 7.91
C LYS A 151 -7.69 -0.21 8.14
N LYS A 152 -7.30 -0.44 9.39
CA LYS A 152 -6.10 -1.24 9.74
C LYS A 152 -6.15 -2.67 9.20
N LYS A 153 -7.30 -3.34 9.34
CA LYS A 153 -7.49 -4.71 8.81
C LYS A 153 -7.55 -4.71 7.28
N ALA A 154 -8.12 -3.67 6.67
CA ALA A 154 -8.16 -3.52 5.23
C ALA A 154 -6.76 -3.34 4.62
N LEU A 155 -5.85 -2.59 5.26
CA LEU A 155 -4.46 -2.44 4.82
C LEU A 155 -3.72 -3.76 4.77
N ILE A 156 -3.79 -4.55 5.86
CA ILE A 156 -3.15 -5.87 5.90
C ILE A 156 -3.70 -6.79 4.80
N ALA A 157 -5.01 -6.77 4.58
CA ALA A 157 -5.63 -7.56 3.52
C ALA A 157 -5.24 -7.07 2.11
N LEU A 158 -5.04 -5.77 1.92
CA LEU A 158 -4.58 -5.19 0.67
C LEU A 158 -3.09 -5.52 0.43
N ALA A 159 -2.24 -5.36 1.43
CA ALA A 159 -0.83 -5.76 1.40
C ALA A 159 -0.66 -7.23 1.04
N HIS A 160 -1.45 -8.13 1.64
CA HIS A 160 -1.49 -9.54 1.27
C HIS A 160 -1.89 -9.74 -0.21
N LYS A 161 -2.89 -9.00 -0.71
CA LYS A 161 -3.30 -9.06 -2.12
C LYS A 161 -2.19 -8.54 -3.04
N MET A 162 -1.49 -7.47 -2.68
CA MET A 162 -0.37 -6.92 -3.45
C MET A 162 0.79 -7.90 -3.53
N LEU A 163 1.13 -8.58 -2.43
CA LEU A 163 2.16 -9.62 -2.43
C LEU A 163 1.82 -10.80 -3.36
N ILE A 164 0.55 -11.23 -3.38
CA ILE A 164 0.10 -12.26 -4.33
C ILE A 164 0.20 -11.77 -5.77
N ILE A 165 -0.12 -10.50 -6.02
CA ILE A 165 0.05 -9.89 -7.35
C ILE A 165 1.53 -9.97 -7.73
N VAL A 166 2.44 -9.46 -6.88
CA VAL A 166 3.90 -9.51 -7.11
C VAL A 166 4.37 -10.92 -7.46
N TYR A 167 3.95 -11.94 -6.69
CA TYR A 167 4.28 -13.34 -7.00
C TYR A 167 3.91 -13.73 -8.43
N HIS A 168 2.69 -13.38 -8.86
CA HIS A 168 2.24 -13.71 -10.22
C HIS A 168 2.90 -12.86 -11.31
N LEU A 169 3.22 -11.59 -11.05
CA LEU A 169 3.94 -10.76 -12.02
C LEU A 169 5.34 -11.32 -12.28
N LEU A 170 6.07 -11.67 -11.21
CA LEU A 170 7.42 -12.25 -11.32
C LEU A 170 7.40 -13.67 -11.90
N HIS A 171 6.42 -14.50 -11.51
CA HIS A 171 6.30 -15.85 -12.08
C HIS A 171 5.89 -15.84 -13.56
N ARG A 172 5.04 -14.90 -13.99
CA ARG A 172 4.53 -14.84 -15.37
C ARG A 172 5.29 -13.87 -16.27
N GLN A 173 6.17 -13.05 -15.70
CA GLN A 173 6.93 -12.03 -16.42
C GLN A 173 6.02 -11.06 -17.20
N GLN A 174 4.91 -10.65 -16.57
CA GLN A 174 3.89 -9.79 -17.16
C GLN A 174 3.58 -8.61 -16.23
N PRO A 175 3.38 -7.39 -16.76
CA PRO A 175 3.09 -6.22 -15.94
C PRO A 175 1.69 -6.27 -15.35
N TYR A 176 1.47 -5.48 -14.30
CA TYR A 176 0.17 -5.35 -13.66
C TYR A 176 -0.83 -4.70 -14.61
N LEU A 177 -1.96 -5.38 -14.81
CA LEU A 177 -3.12 -4.81 -15.48
C LEU A 177 -4.17 -4.44 -14.44
N ASP A 178 -4.50 -3.15 -14.36
CA ASP A 178 -5.59 -2.68 -13.50
C ASP A 178 -6.94 -3.08 -14.11
N LEU A 179 -7.82 -3.62 -13.27
CA LEU A 179 -9.17 -4.02 -13.66
C LEU A 179 -10.16 -2.85 -13.59
N GLY A 180 -9.73 -1.72 -13.01
CA GLY A 180 -10.56 -0.53 -12.81
C GLY A 180 -11.40 -0.58 -11.53
N GLU A 181 -11.97 0.58 -11.17
CA GLU A 181 -12.76 0.75 -9.95
C GLU A 181 -14.10 -0.02 -9.99
N ASP A 182 -14.74 -0.06 -11.15
CA ASP A 182 -16.07 -0.65 -11.35
C ASP A 182 -16.08 -2.19 -11.35
N TYR A 183 -14.92 -2.82 -11.49
CA TYR A 183 -14.80 -4.28 -11.59
C TYR A 183 -15.39 -5.02 -10.39
N LEU A 184 -15.29 -4.42 -9.20
CA LEU A 184 -15.88 -5.03 -8.00
C LEU A 184 -17.41 -4.87 -7.95
N ASP A 185 -17.96 -3.88 -8.65
CA ASP A 185 -19.39 -3.70 -8.75
C ASP A 185 -19.97 -4.64 -9.80
N THR A 186 -19.31 -4.82 -10.95
CA THR A 186 -19.72 -5.78 -11.99
C THR A 186 -19.81 -7.21 -11.45
N LEU A 187 -18.78 -7.69 -10.74
CA LEU A 187 -18.77 -9.02 -10.09
C LEU A 187 -19.91 -9.22 -9.08
N GLY A 188 -20.34 -8.15 -8.43
CA GLY A 188 -21.38 -8.18 -7.40
C GLY A 188 -22.80 -8.07 -7.95
N ARG A 189 -22.99 -7.71 -9.23
CA ARG A 189 -24.30 -7.41 -9.80
C ARG A 189 -25.27 -8.58 -9.66
N ASP A 190 -24.89 -9.77 -10.10
CA ASP A 190 -25.78 -10.94 -10.09
C ASP A 190 -26.12 -11.42 -8.69
N SER A 191 -25.13 -11.44 -7.79
CA SER A 191 -25.35 -11.81 -6.39
C SER A 191 -26.21 -10.78 -5.66
N LYS A 192 -26.01 -9.49 -5.96
CA LYS A 192 -26.82 -8.39 -5.43
C LYS A 192 -28.25 -8.45 -5.97
N ALA A 193 -28.43 -8.72 -7.27
CA ALA A 193 -29.73 -8.91 -7.90
C ALA A 193 -30.48 -10.09 -7.27
N LYS A 194 -29.84 -11.25 -7.13
CA LYS A 194 -30.41 -12.42 -6.44
C LYS A 194 -30.81 -12.10 -5.00
N ARG A 195 -30.00 -11.33 -4.27
CA ARG A 195 -30.32 -10.91 -2.90
C ARG A 195 -31.54 -9.98 -2.85
N LEU A 196 -31.61 -8.98 -3.72
CA LEU A 196 -32.74 -8.05 -3.80
C LEU A 196 -34.03 -8.76 -4.18
N LEU A 197 -33.98 -9.68 -5.15
CA LEU A 197 -35.13 -10.51 -5.52
C LEU A 197 -35.64 -11.33 -4.32
N ARG A 198 -34.75 -11.92 -3.52
CA ARG A 198 -35.15 -12.63 -2.29
C ARG A 198 -35.80 -11.70 -1.27
N GLN A 199 -35.29 -10.47 -1.11
CA GLN A 199 -35.88 -9.49 -0.19
C GLN A 199 -37.25 -9.00 -0.65
N LEU A 200 -37.43 -8.74 -1.95
CA LEU A 200 -38.73 -8.34 -2.51
C LEU A 200 -39.77 -9.44 -2.34
N LYS A 201 -39.40 -10.70 -2.62
CA LYS A 201 -40.27 -11.87 -2.36
C LYS A 201 -40.65 -12.00 -0.89
N SER A 202 -39.71 -11.78 0.04
CA SER A 202 -40.02 -11.83 1.48
C SER A 202 -40.95 -10.70 1.96
N LEU A 203 -41.03 -9.61 1.20
CA LEU A 203 -41.92 -8.48 1.47
C LEU A 203 -43.27 -8.59 0.73
N GLY A 204 -43.53 -9.71 0.04
CA GLY A 204 -44.78 -9.96 -0.67
C GLY A 204 -44.87 -9.33 -2.07
N TYR A 205 -43.78 -8.76 -2.59
CA TYR A 205 -43.71 -8.27 -3.96
C TYR A 205 -43.24 -9.39 -4.89
N ASP A 206 -44.06 -9.77 -5.87
CA ASP A 206 -43.63 -10.67 -6.93
C ASP A 206 -43.07 -9.83 -8.08
N VAL A 207 -41.82 -10.09 -8.45
CA VAL A 207 -41.12 -9.34 -9.51
C VAL A 207 -41.28 -10.11 -10.82
N PRO A 208 -42.00 -9.58 -11.82
CA PRO A 208 -42.11 -10.21 -13.13
C PRO A 208 -40.72 -10.35 -13.75
N SER A 209 -40.39 -11.54 -14.25
CA SER A 209 -39.16 -11.77 -15.01
C SER A 209 -39.33 -11.23 -16.43
N GLU A 210 -39.31 -9.91 -16.61
CA GLU A 210 -39.18 -9.35 -17.96
C GLU A 210 -37.71 -9.44 -18.38
N SER A 211 -37.43 -10.37 -19.28
CA SER A 211 -36.20 -10.41 -20.05
C SER A 211 -36.16 -9.20 -20.98
N HIS A 212 -35.31 -8.22 -20.70
CA HIS A 212 -34.98 -7.21 -21.70
C HIS A 212 -34.31 -7.90 -22.89
N PRO A 213 -34.78 -7.68 -24.15
CA PRO A 213 -34.08 -8.16 -25.32
C PRO A 213 -32.69 -7.53 -25.37
N ASN A 214 -31.70 -8.36 -25.63
CA ASN A 214 -30.33 -7.99 -25.89
C ASN A 214 -30.28 -7.09 -27.14
N GLU A 215 -30.19 -5.77 -26.98
CA GLU A 215 -29.87 -4.88 -28.11
C GLU A 215 -28.39 -5.03 -28.46
N ALA A 216 -28.16 -5.89 -29.46
CA ALA A 216 -26.97 -5.86 -30.28
C ALA A 216 -27.10 -4.73 -31.32
N SER A 217 -26.19 -3.77 -31.29
CA SER A 217 -25.66 -3.02 -32.44
C SER A 217 -24.40 -2.27 -32.02
#